data_AF-A0A973GUK1-F1
#
_entry.id   AF-A0A973GUK1-F1
#
_cell.length_a   1.000
_cell.length_b   1.000
_cell.length_c   1.000
_cell.angle_alpha   90.00
_cell.angle_beta   90.00
_cell.angle_gamma   90.00
#
_symmetry.space_group_name_H-M   'P 1'
#
loop_
_entity.id
_entity.type
_entity.pdbx_description
1 polymer ?
#
loop_
_entity_poly.entity_id
_entity_poly.type
_entity_poly.pdbx_seq_one_letter_code
_entity_poly.pdbx_strand_id
1 'polypeptide(L)'
;MKRVFMVVAVVTVSLVFVGAAFAAGQAHQNTGCGLGTMLFKGNADNSVVLQTFQATTNGIYGNQTFGITTGTSDCAQPKNFVSNQQLNEFMVANMDNLARDIAQGRGETL
;
A
#
# COMPACT_ATOMS: atom_id res chain seq x y z
N MET A 1 25.84 0.41 -34.54
CA MET A 1 26.28 0.21 -33.13
C MET A 1 25.61 1.17 -32.14
N LYS A 2 25.60 2.50 -32.37
CA LYS A 2 24.98 3.48 -31.44
C LYS A 2 23.48 3.26 -31.18
N ARG A 3 22.70 2.90 -32.20
CA ARG A 3 21.25 2.63 -32.08
C ARG A 3 20.94 1.36 -31.28
N VAL A 4 21.79 0.34 -31.40
CA VAL A 4 21.65 -0.92 -30.64
C VAL A 4 21.98 -0.69 -29.16
N PHE A 5 23.04 0.07 -28.87
CA PHE A 5 23.37 0.50 -27.51
C PHE A 5 22.24 1.31 -26.85
N MET A 6 21.60 2.21 -27.62
CA MET A 6 20.50 3.03 -27.10
C MET A 6 19.25 2.20 -26.79
N VAL A 7 18.91 1.23 -27.65
CA VAL A 7 17.78 0.31 -27.40
C VAL A 7 18.07 -0.61 -26.21
N VAL A 8 19.29 -1.14 -26.09
CA VAL A 8 19.69 -1.95 -24.93
C VAL A 8 19.62 -1.13 -23.65
N ALA A 9 20.09 0.13 -23.66
CA ALA A 9 20.00 1.02 -22.50
C ALA A 9 18.54 1.28 -22.08
N VAL A 10 17.65 1.57 -23.03
CA VAL A 10 16.22 1.82 -22.75
C VAL A 10 15.50 0.57 -22.23
N VAL A 11 15.83 -0.62 -22.76
CA VAL A 11 15.28 -1.90 -22.28
C VAL A 11 15.81 -2.24 -20.88
N THR A 12 17.09 -1.97 -20.60
CA THR A 12 17.65 -2.20 -19.25
C THR A 12 17.08 -1.24 -18.21
N VAL A 13 16.81 0.03 -18.56
CA VAL A 13 16.19 1.01 -17.65
C VAL A 13 14.73 0.67 -17.35
N SER A 14 13.99 0.16 -18.34
CA SER A 14 12.59 -0.25 -18.15
C SER A 14 12.44 -1.53 -17.32
N LEU A 15 13.41 -2.45 -17.37
CA LEU A 15 13.41 -3.66 -16.53
C LEU A 15 13.72 -3.39 -15.05
N VAL A 16 14.38 -2.27 -14.71
CA VAL A 16 14.64 -1.88 -13.31
C VAL A 16 13.36 -1.41 -12.61
N PHE A 17 12.34 -0.97 -13.34
CA PHE A 17 11.07 -0.50 -12.77
C PHE A 17 10.10 -1.61 -12.34
N VAL A 18 10.33 -2.86 -12.74
CA VAL A 18 9.37 -3.97 -12.50
C VAL A 18 9.77 -4.87 -11.31
N GLY A 19 10.94 -4.65 -10.73
CA GLY A 19 11.56 -5.61 -9.79
C GLY A 19 11.74 -5.15 -8.34
N ALA A 20 11.09 -4.08 -7.88
CA ALA A 20 11.14 -3.72 -6.45
C ALA A 20 10.13 -4.56 -5.65
N ALA A 21 10.40 -5.86 -5.49
CA ALA A 21 9.83 -6.61 -4.39
C ALA A 21 10.39 -6.02 -3.10
N PHE A 22 9.60 -5.19 -2.44
CA PHE A 22 9.95 -4.41 -1.26
C PHE A 22 10.33 -5.34 -0.09
N ALA A 23 11.63 -5.55 0.12
CA ALA A 23 12.10 -5.71 1.48
C ALA A 23 12.00 -4.33 2.13
N ALA A 24 10.87 -4.04 2.78
CA ALA A 24 10.72 -2.83 3.57
C ALA A 24 11.80 -2.84 4.66
N GLY A 25 12.77 -1.93 4.56
CA GLY A 25 13.77 -1.73 5.61
C GLY A 25 13.12 -1.28 6.92
N GLN A 26 13.84 -1.41 8.03
CA GLN A 26 13.37 -1.06 9.38
C GLN A 26 12.72 0.33 9.44
N ALA A 27 13.25 1.29 8.69
CA ALA A 27 12.70 2.65 8.63
C ALA A 27 11.28 2.67 8.04
N HIS A 28 11.06 1.94 6.93
CA HIS A 28 9.73 1.86 6.32
C HIS A 28 8.71 1.18 7.24
N GLN A 29 9.12 0.18 8.01
CA GLN A 29 8.24 -0.45 9.01
C GLN A 29 7.85 0.52 10.12
N ASN A 30 8.77 1.39 10.55
CA ASN A 30 8.50 2.37 11.59
C ASN A 30 7.68 3.57 11.12
N THR A 31 7.91 4.07 9.90
CA THR A 31 7.30 5.32 9.40
C THR A 31 6.17 5.11 8.38
N GLY A 32 6.03 3.89 7.87
CA GLY A 32 5.04 3.52 6.85
C GLY A 32 5.36 4.07 5.46
N CYS A 33 4.34 4.09 4.60
CA CYS A 33 4.41 4.71 3.28
C CYS A 33 4.31 6.24 3.35
N GLY A 34 4.71 6.96 2.31
CA GLY A 34 4.60 8.42 2.25
C GLY A 34 5.77 9.12 1.59
N LEU A 35 5.65 10.43 1.38
CA LEU A 35 6.66 11.24 0.70
C LEU A 35 8.01 11.25 1.44
N GLY A 36 8.00 11.35 2.77
CA GLY A 36 9.18 11.25 3.61
C GLY A 36 9.88 9.90 3.44
N THR A 37 9.11 8.82 3.46
CA THR A 37 9.63 7.47 3.22
C THR A 37 10.36 7.38 1.88
N MET A 38 9.79 7.96 0.80
CA MET A 38 10.44 8.00 -0.51
C MET A 38 11.71 8.85 -0.51
N LEU A 39 11.71 10.03 0.15
CA LEU A 39 12.84 10.94 0.17
C LEU A 39 14.08 10.36 0.88
N PHE A 40 13.86 9.58 1.93
CA PHE A 40 14.95 8.99 2.74
C PHE A 40 15.12 7.48 2.53
N LYS A 41 14.56 6.94 1.44
CA LYS A 41 14.62 5.51 1.10
C LYS A 41 16.07 5.02 1.06
N GLY A 42 16.35 3.91 1.74
CA GLY A 42 17.67 3.26 1.76
C GLY A 42 18.73 3.89 2.67
N ASN A 43 18.47 5.05 3.29
CA ASN A 43 19.42 5.73 4.18
C ASN A 43 18.96 5.75 5.65
N ALA A 44 17.67 5.57 5.90
CA ALA A 44 17.07 5.80 7.22
C ALA A 44 17.07 4.58 8.15
N ASP A 45 17.39 3.38 7.66
CA ASP A 45 17.17 2.13 8.41
C ASP A 45 17.89 2.08 9.77
N ASN A 46 19.07 2.68 9.87
CA ASN A 46 19.87 2.72 11.10
C ASN A 46 19.98 4.13 11.73
N SER A 47 19.01 5.03 11.47
CA SER A 47 19.06 6.40 11.97
C SER A 47 17.72 6.90 12.50
N VAL A 48 17.67 7.15 13.81
CA VAL A 48 16.52 7.74 14.50
C VAL A 48 16.20 9.14 13.95
N VAL A 49 17.24 9.93 13.64
CA VAL A 49 17.07 11.29 13.11
C VAL A 49 16.41 11.25 11.73
N LEU A 50 16.87 10.36 10.85
CA LEU A 50 16.29 10.25 9.51
C LEU A 50 14.87 9.66 9.55
N GLN A 51 14.60 8.70 10.44
CA GLN A 51 13.24 8.19 10.65
C GLN A 51 12.30 9.27 11.23
N THR A 52 12.81 10.13 12.10
CA THR A 52 12.03 11.27 12.62
C THR A 52 11.71 12.26 11.50
N PHE A 53 12.65 12.54 10.60
CA PHE A 53 12.39 13.38 9.44
C PHE A 53 11.46 12.72 8.43
N GLN A 54 11.54 11.40 8.23
CA GLN A 54 10.58 10.65 7.43
C GLN A 54 9.17 10.80 7.99
N ALA A 55 8.97 10.50 9.28
CA ALA A 55 7.68 10.62 9.95
C ALA A 55 7.13 12.05 9.90
N THR A 56 7.99 13.04 10.17
CA THR A 56 7.63 14.46 10.11
C THR A 56 7.21 14.85 8.69
N THR A 57 7.98 14.44 7.69
CA THR A 57 7.68 14.73 6.28
C THR A 57 6.41 14.02 5.82
N ASN A 58 6.14 12.80 6.28
CA ASN A 58 4.90 12.08 6.02
C ASN A 58 3.67 12.79 6.63
N GLY A 59 3.83 13.43 7.79
CA GLY A 59 2.76 14.17 8.45
C GLY A 59 2.48 15.56 7.86
N ILE A 60 3.47 16.20 7.24
CA ILE A 60 3.33 17.55 6.69
C ILE A 60 2.26 17.59 5.57
N TYR A 61 1.32 18.54 5.71
CA TYR A 61 0.17 18.72 4.82
C TYR A 61 -0.69 17.47 4.60
N GLY A 62 -0.61 16.48 5.50
CA GLY A 62 -1.34 15.22 5.34
C GLY A 62 -0.97 14.45 4.08
N ASN A 63 0.26 14.60 3.58
CA ASN A 63 0.67 13.98 2.32
C ASN A 63 0.62 12.44 2.37
N GLN A 64 0.81 11.83 3.54
CA GLN A 64 0.64 10.40 3.75
C GLN A 64 -0.83 10.01 3.59
N THR A 65 -1.75 10.78 4.17
CA THR A 65 -3.19 10.58 3.99
C THR A 65 -3.59 10.71 2.52
N PHE A 66 -3.08 11.73 1.83
CA PHE A 66 -3.31 11.90 0.39
C PHE A 66 -2.75 10.71 -0.41
N GLY A 67 -1.56 10.23 -0.07
CA GLY A 67 -0.95 9.06 -0.71
C GLY A 67 -1.79 7.80 -0.52
N ILE A 68 -2.31 7.56 0.70
CA ILE A 68 -3.21 6.43 0.98
C ILE A 68 -4.51 6.53 0.18
N THR A 69 -5.11 7.72 0.09
CA THR A 69 -6.40 7.89 -0.60
C THR A 69 -6.28 7.85 -2.12
N THR A 70 -5.15 8.24 -2.68
CA THR A 70 -4.92 8.31 -4.14
C THR A 70 -4.04 7.18 -4.69
N GLY A 71 -3.41 6.38 -3.83
CA GLY A 71 -2.48 5.32 -4.23
C GLY A 71 -1.14 5.85 -4.73
N THR A 72 -0.68 7.00 -4.25
CA THR A 72 0.60 7.62 -4.63
C THR A 72 1.61 7.56 -3.49
N SER A 73 2.82 8.07 -3.74
CA SER A 73 3.85 8.24 -2.71
C SER A 73 4.22 6.97 -1.95
N ASP A 74 4.35 5.86 -2.68
CA ASP A 74 4.65 4.53 -2.14
C ASP A 74 3.54 3.93 -1.25
N CYS A 75 2.35 4.55 -1.21
CA CYS A 75 1.18 4.01 -0.53
C CYS A 75 0.29 3.22 -1.49
N ALA A 76 -0.19 2.07 -1.05
CA ALA A 76 -1.20 1.30 -1.76
C ALA A 76 -2.60 1.80 -1.38
N GLN A 77 -3.42 2.17 -2.38
CA GLN A 77 -4.80 2.57 -2.13
C GLN A 77 -5.63 1.36 -1.69
N PRO A 78 -6.29 1.42 -0.52
CA PRO A 78 -7.24 0.38 -0.12
C PRO A 78 -8.39 0.28 -1.13
N LYS A 79 -8.79 -0.94 -1.50
CA LYS A 79 -9.91 -1.17 -2.43
C LYS A 79 -11.28 -0.80 -1.82
N ASN A 80 -11.40 -0.94 -0.51
CA ASN A 80 -12.64 -0.68 0.21
C ASN A 80 -12.56 0.68 0.90
N PHE A 81 -13.61 1.48 0.79
CA PHE A 81 -13.71 2.76 1.49
C PHE A 81 -13.79 2.58 3.03
N VAL A 82 -14.51 1.54 3.46
CA VAL A 82 -14.55 1.07 4.84
C VAL A 82 -14.46 -0.46 4.81
N SER A 83 -13.66 -1.04 5.70
CA SER A 83 -13.61 -2.48 5.89
C SER A 83 -14.41 -2.86 7.14
N ASN A 84 -15.40 -3.73 6.99
CA ASN A 84 -16.04 -4.42 8.11
C ASN A 84 -15.66 -5.90 8.05
N GLN A 85 -14.41 -6.17 8.42
CA GLN A 85 -13.84 -7.51 8.36
C GLN A 85 -14.64 -8.50 9.22
N GLN A 86 -15.11 -8.06 10.39
CA GLN A 86 -15.85 -8.91 11.32
C GLN A 86 -17.23 -9.32 10.75
N LEU A 87 -17.94 -8.39 10.11
CA LEU A 87 -19.18 -8.69 9.39
C LEU A 87 -18.92 -9.59 8.18
N ASN A 88 -17.85 -9.34 7.42
CA ASN A 88 -17.48 -10.20 6.29
C ASN A 88 -17.16 -11.63 6.75
N GLU A 89 -16.40 -11.79 7.83
CA GLU A 89 -16.11 -13.09 8.44
C GLU A 89 -17.38 -13.77 8.93
N PHE A 90 -18.28 -13.04 9.59
CA PHE A 90 -19.57 -13.56 10.04
C PHE A 90 -20.45 -14.00 8.86
N MET A 91 -20.54 -13.20 7.80
CA MET A 91 -21.30 -13.58 6.60
C MET A 91 -20.71 -14.83 5.93
N VAL A 92 -19.38 -14.91 5.80
CA VAL A 92 -18.72 -16.07 5.18
C VAL A 92 -18.96 -17.33 6.02
N ALA A 93 -18.82 -17.24 7.33
CA ALA A 93 -19.06 -18.37 8.24
C ALA A 93 -20.52 -18.85 8.24
N ASN A 94 -21.47 -17.97 7.91
CA ASN A 94 -22.91 -18.27 7.93
C ASN A 94 -23.54 -18.23 6.54
N MET A 95 -22.76 -18.26 5.45
CA MET A 95 -23.24 -18.00 4.09
C MET A 95 -24.35 -18.97 3.66
N ASP A 96 -24.28 -20.24 4.07
CA ASP A 96 -25.30 -21.25 3.77
C ASP A 96 -26.64 -20.98 4.47
N ASN A 97 -26.59 -20.55 5.74
CA ASN A 97 -27.77 -20.19 6.52
C ASN A 97 -28.36 -18.87 6.00
N LEU A 98 -27.49 -17.90 5.73
CA LEU A 98 -27.86 -16.61 5.15
C LEU A 98 -28.54 -16.79 3.78
N ALA A 99 -27.99 -17.62 2.89
CA ALA A 99 -28.58 -17.91 1.59
C ALA A 99 -29.95 -18.60 1.72
N ARG A 100 -30.12 -19.48 2.71
CA ARG A 100 -31.42 -20.10 3.02
C ARG A 100 -32.42 -19.09 3.56
N ASP A 101 -32.05 -18.22 4.48
CA ASP A 101 -32.93 -17.18 5.03
C ASP A 101 -33.35 -16.17 3.95
N ILE A 102 -32.43 -15.79 3.05
CA ILE A 102 -32.70 -14.96 1.88
C ILE A 102 -33.70 -15.67 0.93
N ALA A 103 -33.48 -16.96 0.63
CA ALA A 103 -34.37 -17.74 -0.22
C ALA A 103 -35.76 -17.96 0.41
N GLN A 104 -35.84 -18.01 1.73
CA GLN A 104 -37.10 -18.12 2.49
C GLN A 104 -37.79 -16.77 2.69
N GLY A 105 -37.19 -15.65 2.28
CA GLY A 105 -37.74 -14.31 2.45
C GLY A 105 -37.77 -13.82 3.89
N ARG A 106 -36.96 -14.39 4.79
CA ARG A 106 -36.89 -14.08 6.22
C ARG A 106 -35.70 -13.20 6.60
N GLY A 107 -35.29 -12.29 5.71
CA GLY A 107 -34.06 -11.50 5.79
C GLY A 107 -33.95 -10.47 6.94
N GLU A 108 -34.36 -10.81 8.16
CA GLU A 108 -34.18 -10.00 9.36
C GLU A 108 -32.98 -10.42 10.23
N THR A 109 -32.21 -11.43 9.79
CA THR A 109 -31.00 -11.90 10.47
C THR A 109 -29.78 -11.02 10.11
N LEU A 110 -29.83 -9.74 10.51
CA LEU A 110 -28.68 -8.83 10.62
C LEU A 110 -28.68 -8.16 12.00
#